data_AF-A0A7K0GVC6-F1
#
_entry.id   AF-A0A7K0GVC6-F1
#
_cell.length_a   1.000
_cell.length_b   1.000
_cell.length_c   1.000
_cell.angle_alpha   90.00
_cell.angle_beta   90.00
_cell.angle_gamma   90.00
#
_symmetry.space_group_name_H-M   'P 1'
#
loop_
_entity.id
_entity.type
_entity.pdbx_description
1 polymer ?
#
loop_
_entity_poly.entity_id
_entity_poly.type
_entity_poly.pdbx_seq_one_letter_code
_entity_poly.pdbx_strand_id
1 'polypeptide(L)'
;MTKWFVYIFLAGVCLLLSCGGKSVREKFAEADRLVNENNLDSAAWLLEEQITLSALSDSDKAEYGWRLAWLHLLQDRSLVNDSLIDYSVDYYKEHASEPLLSAYFVKAIYMGDSRKGLEQRRSLYREAIDSAFSRSDSTYLVRFYDKLTSMTFGEGLYRETIADSKEWEASPKAGFKEMAYYMAGLSYSRLQMRDSADYYLRLAVDSSLAKDIKWYAHHFARNYADFLYDFNPKASISYLRLLKERYPEREILGSYVMPWINLGELDSARKYIEKNTLDLERSHSDDIASHALNYAYQFILDVKENKPVDISRLGQYCDSLYIVKSQTEKAERERLIDQNRLRQANLRLEMSRQRTFSILVIVSLFSLLVAGGVSIYIRNRRNRLIDMEERLEALRQLLDESRQSVAEEEKPDSAFFRKVLLQQLGVIRLMATTPTQQNKELLQQMTRITNEDVPVDTLLVWDDLYPIIDAVYDNFHTHLVRLSDGRLLEKEIQLCCLLCAGFSTKEISVVTQQSVRTIYQRKTDIRHKLGMDEKEDIIGYISAQTANINFSL
;
A
#
# COMPACT_ATOMS: atom_id res chain seq x y z
N MET A 1 10.23 -31.69 -22.59
CA MET A 1 10.31 -30.22 -22.52
C MET A 1 9.62 -29.61 -21.29
N THR A 2 8.53 -30.17 -20.76
CA THR A 2 7.78 -29.61 -19.62
C THR A 2 8.52 -29.61 -18.27
N LYS A 3 9.37 -30.61 -17.99
CA LYS A 3 10.13 -30.68 -16.71
C LYS A 3 11.18 -29.58 -16.56
N TRP A 4 11.87 -29.21 -17.64
CA TRP A 4 12.91 -28.17 -17.63
C TRP A 4 12.36 -26.78 -17.33
N PHE A 5 11.18 -26.45 -17.84
CA PHE A 5 10.49 -25.19 -17.53
C PHE A 5 10.15 -25.05 -16.04
N VAL A 6 9.75 -26.14 -15.39
CA VAL A 6 9.43 -26.15 -13.95
C VAL A 6 10.68 -25.92 -13.10
N TYR A 7 11.81 -26.54 -13.46
CA TYR A 7 13.07 -26.34 -12.73
C TYR A 7 13.64 -24.93 -12.92
N ILE A 8 13.56 -24.36 -14.13
CA ILE A 8 13.99 -22.98 -14.40
C ILE A 8 13.11 -21.98 -13.64
N PHE A 9 11.80 -22.22 -13.57
CA PHE A 9 10.87 -21.40 -12.80
C PHE A 9 11.16 -21.48 -11.29
N LEU A 10 11.36 -22.69 -10.75
CA LEU A 10 11.73 -22.89 -9.34
C LEU A 10 13.08 -22.25 -8.98
N ALA A 11 14.08 -22.37 -9.87
CA ALA A 11 15.38 -21.73 -9.68
C ALA A 11 15.27 -20.20 -9.72
N GLY A 12 14.45 -19.65 -10.62
CA GLY A 12 14.15 -18.21 -10.69
C GLY A 12 13.45 -17.69 -9.43
N VAL A 13 12.50 -18.45 -8.87
CA VAL A 13 11.83 -18.11 -7.60
C VAL A 13 12.80 -18.18 -6.41
N CYS A 14 13.68 -19.18 -6.36
CA CYS A 14 14.69 -19.30 -5.30
C CYS A 14 15.74 -18.17 -5.37
N LEU A 15 16.14 -17.73 -6.57
CA LEU A 15 17.04 -16.59 -6.75
C LEU A 15 16.41 -15.25 -6.37
N LEU A 16 15.09 -15.10 -6.55
CA LEU A 16 14.34 -13.92 -6.09
C LEU A 16 14.09 -13.89 -4.57
N LEU A 17 14.13 -15.05 -3.90
CA LEU A 17 14.00 -15.17 -2.45
C LEU A 17 15.34 -15.10 -1.70
N SER A 18 16.47 -15.24 -2.41
CA SER A 18 17.82 -15.19 -1.83
C SER A 18 18.39 -13.77 -1.80
N CYS A 19 17.66 -12.82 -1.21
CA CYS A 19 18.22 -11.55 -0.76
C CYS A 19 18.45 -11.62 0.76
N GLY A 20 19.57 -12.23 1.17
CA GLY A 20 20.04 -12.18 2.56
C GLY A 20 20.53 -10.77 2.90
N GLY A 21 19.61 -9.85 3.16
CA GLY A 21 19.94 -8.51 3.65
C GLY A 21 20.56 -8.58 5.04
N LYS A 22 21.43 -7.61 5.36
CA LYS A 22 21.95 -7.45 6.73
C LYS A 22 20.79 -7.42 7.73
N SER A 23 20.96 -8.13 8.85
CA SER A 23 20.03 -8.08 9.97
C SER A 23 19.93 -6.65 10.53
N VAL A 24 18.83 -6.35 11.22
CA VAL A 24 18.65 -5.04 11.88
C VAL A 24 19.80 -4.75 12.84
N ARG A 25 20.28 -5.78 13.55
CA ARG A 25 21.41 -5.65 14.50
C ARG A 25 22.72 -5.28 13.82
N GLU A 26 23.01 -5.87 12.67
CA GLU A 26 24.18 -5.47 11.87
C GLU A 26 24.05 -4.04 11.35
N LYS A 27 22.83 -3.60 10.99
CA LYS A 27 22.59 -2.20 10.58
C LYS A 27 22.79 -1.22 11.73
N PHE A 28 22.35 -1.55 12.95
CA PHE A 28 22.62 -0.72 14.12
C PHE A 28 24.11 -0.62 14.45
N ALA A 29 24.83 -1.74 14.44
CA ALA A 29 26.27 -1.74 14.70
C ALA A 29 27.05 -0.93 13.64
N GLU A 30 26.62 -1.02 12.38
CA GLU A 30 27.18 -0.22 11.29
C GLU A 30 26.87 1.28 11.46
N ALA A 31 25.64 1.64 11.86
CA ALA A 31 25.28 3.02 12.15
C ALA A 31 26.13 3.60 13.29
N ASP A 32 26.36 2.83 14.37
CA ASP A 32 27.24 3.25 15.47
C ASP A 32 28.66 3.49 15.02
N ARG A 33 29.20 2.62 14.15
CA ARG A 33 30.53 2.82 13.59
C ARG A 33 30.60 4.13 12.80
N LEU A 34 29.61 4.38 11.92
CA LEU A 34 29.57 5.59 11.11
C LEU A 34 29.45 6.86 11.97
N VAL A 35 28.67 6.81 13.06
CA VAL A 35 28.60 7.92 14.03
C VAL A 35 29.96 8.16 14.70
N ASN A 36 30.64 7.10 15.13
CA ASN A 36 31.98 7.21 15.74
C ASN A 36 33.04 7.73 14.77
N GLU A 37 32.88 7.48 13.47
CA GLU A 37 33.72 8.00 12.39
C GLU A 37 33.30 9.42 11.93
N ASN A 38 32.31 10.03 12.58
CA ASN A 38 31.74 11.33 12.24
C ASN A 38 31.12 11.40 10.82
N ASN A 39 30.63 10.26 10.32
CA ASN A 39 29.93 10.13 9.03
C ASN A 39 28.41 10.07 9.25
N LEU A 40 27.85 11.18 9.74
CA LEU A 40 26.47 11.25 10.22
C LEU A 40 25.43 11.07 9.10
N ASP A 41 25.69 11.56 7.89
CA ASP A 41 24.75 11.44 6.77
C ASP A 41 24.61 9.99 6.28
N SER A 42 25.71 9.24 6.29
CA SER A 42 25.67 7.80 5.96
C SER A 42 24.94 7.01 7.04
N ALA A 43 25.13 7.37 8.32
CA ALA A 43 24.39 6.78 9.43
C ALA A 43 22.89 7.09 9.30
N ALA A 44 22.54 8.32 8.90
CA ALA A 44 21.14 8.76 8.74
C ALA A 44 20.48 7.99 7.61
N TRP A 45 21.13 7.90 6.45
CA TRP A 45 20.65 7.08 5.35
C TRP A 45 20.42 5.62 5.76
N LEU A 46 21.33 5.03 6.55
CA LEU A 46 21.19 3.66 7.01
C LEU A 46 19.99 3.47 7.96
N LEU A 47 19.77 4.39 8.91
CA LEU A 47 18.66 4.29 9.85
C LEU A 47 17.32 4.66 9.18
N GLU A 48 17.26 5.78 8.44
CA GLU A 48 16.02 6.30 7.85
C GLU A 48 15.53 5.45 6.66
N GLU A 49 16.43 4.99 5.78
CA GLU A 49 16.04 4.36 4.51
C GLU A 49 16.15 2.83 4.51
N GLN A 50 17.02 2.24 5.34
CA GLN A 50 17.29 0.80 5.30
C GLN A 50 16.58 0.01 6.40
N ILE A 51 15.81 0.65 7.28
CA ILE A 51 15.11 -0.02 8.39
C ILE A 51 13.58 0.05 8.20
N THR A 52 12.95 -1.12 8.20
CA THR A 52 11.50 -1.24 8.12
C THR A 52 10.90 -1.35 9.52
N LEU A 53 10.32 -0.25 10.02
CA LEU A 53 9.73 -0.14 11.36
C LEU A 53 8.71 -1.25 11.70
N SER A 54 7.87 -1.67 10.75
CA SER A 54 6.83 -2.68 10.98
C SER A 54 7.37 -4.10 11.19
N ALA A 55 8.64 -4.35 10.88
CA ALA A 55 9.29 -5.65 11.04
C ALA A 55 10.15 -5.74 12.31
N LEU A 56 10.21 -4.67 13.12
CA LEU A 56 11.03 -4.62 14.33
C LEU A 56 10.36 -5.31 15.51
N SER A 57 11.16 -6.00 16.33
CA SER A 57 10.75 -6.40 17.68
C SER A 57 10.59 -5.17 18.58
N ASP A 58 9.92 -5.31 19.73
CA ASP A 58 9.77 -4.22 20.69
C ASP A 58 11.13 -3.66 21.15
N SER A 59 12.10 -4.54 21.42
CA SER A 59 13.47 -4.13 21.76
C SER A 59 14.16 -3.37 20.63
N ASP A 60 14.06 -3.88 19.39
CA ASP A 60 14.69 -3.23 18.23
C ASP A 60 14.03 -1.89 17.92
N LYS A 61 12.73 -1.77 18.15
CA LYS A 61 11.96 -0.53 17.97
C LYS A 61 12.37 0.52 18.98
N ALA A 62 12.55 0.14 20.25
CA ALA A 62 13.07 1.03 21.28
C ALA A 62 14.49 1.51 20.95
N GLU A 63 15.35 0.61 20.50
CA GLU A 63 16.70 0.97 20.06
C GLU A 63 16.70 1.88 18.83
N TYR A 64 15.90 1.57 17.82
CA TYR A 64 15.76 2.39 16.63
C TYR A 64 15.35 3.82 16.97
N GLY A 65 14.31 4.00 17.81
CA GLY A 65 13.81 5.32 18.20
C GLY A 65 14.86 6.17 18.91
N TRP A 66 15.61 5.57 19.83
CA TRP A 66 16.68 6.27 20.54
C TRP A 66 17.84 6.62 19.62
N ARG A 67 18.29 5.67 18.78
CA ARG A 67 19.42 5.86 17.86
C ARG A 67 19.16 6.94 16.83
N LEU A 68 17.96 6.93 16.24
CA LEU A 68 17.57 7.93 15.25
C LEU A 68 17.51 9.33 15.87
N ALA A 69 16.85 9.46 17.02
CA ALA A 69 16.75 10.74 17.72
C ALA A 69 18.12 11.26 18.20
N TRP A 70 18.99 10.36 18.69
CA TRP A 70 20.37 10.70 19.05
C TRP A 70 21.17 11.17 17.84
N LEU A 71 21.04 10.50 16.70
CA LEU A 71 21.72 10.89 15.46
C LEU A 71 21.25 12.26 14.96
N HIS A 72 19.93 12.52 14.95
CA HIS A 72 19.40 13.83 14.59
C HIS A 72 19.93 14.93 15.50
N LEU A 73 20.06 14.66 16.80
CA LEU A 73 20.67 15.59 17.74
C LEU A 73 22.14 15.88 17.39
N LEU A 74 22.92 14.87 17.00
CA LEU A 74 24.31 15.05 16.56
C LEU A 74 24.41 15.83 15.24
N GLN A 75 23.42 15.73 14.36
CA GLN A 75 23.32 16.50 13.12
C GLN A 75 22.77 17.93 13.31
N ASP A 76 22.54 18.36 14.56
CA ASP A 76 21.88 19.64 14.88
C ASP A 76 20.48 19.78 14.22
N ARG A 77 19.78 18.65 14.04
CA ARG A 77 18.42 18.61 13.50
C ARG A 77 17.40 18.75 14.62
N SER A 78 16.26 19.35 14.28
CA SER A 78 15.09 19.38 15.18
C SER A 78 14.56 17.96 15.41
N LEU A 79 14.34 17.62 16.69
CA LEU A 79 13.81 16.33 17.09
C LEU A 79 12.27 16.24 16.99
N VAL A 80 11.57 17.29 16.54
CA VAL A 80 10.10 17.37 16.58
C VAL A 80 9.38 16.17 15.94
N ASN A 81 10.02 15.48 15.00
CA ASN A 81 9.47 14.31 14.32
C ASN A 81 9.88 12.96 14.94
N ASP A 82 10.76 12.95 15.93
CA ASP A 82 11.34 11.77 16.57
C ASP A 82 10.47 11.20 17.70
N SER A 83 9.15 11.17 17.49
CA SER A 83 8.15 10.71 18.47
C SER A 83 8.39 9.30 19.04
N LEU A 84 9.18 8.47 18.37
CA LEU A 84 9.50 7.12 18.86
C LEU A 84 10.37 7.14 20.12
N ILE A 85 11.02 8.26 20.44
CA ILE A 85 11.81 8.40 21.69
C ILE A 85 10.95 8.19 22.94
N ASP A 86 9.66 8.50 22.90
CA ASP A 86 8.73 8.22 24.01
C ASP A 86 8.64 6.72 24.28
N TYR A 87 8.44 5.94 23.23
CA TYR A 87 8.41 4.48 23.30
C TYR A 87 9.75 3.91 23.79
N SER A 88 10.87 4.45 23.29
CA SER A 88 12.21 4.03 23.72
C SER A 88 12.41 4.23 25.23
N VAL A 89 12.04 5.39 25.76
CA VAL A 89 12.17 5.69 27.19
C VAL A 89 11.28 4.77 28.02
N ASP A 90 10.02 4.57 27.64
CA ASP A 90 9.09 3.70 28.38
C ASP A 90 9.60 2.25 28.41
N TYR A 91 10.08 1.75 27.28
CA TYR A 91 10.68 0.41 27.18
C TYR A 91 11.93 0.27 28.06
N TYR A 92 12.87 1.22 28.01
CA TYR A 92 14.09 1.16 28.81
C TYR A 92 13.84 1.31 30.31
N LYS A 93 12.79 2.05 30.72
CA LYS A 93 12.37 2.13 32.12
C LYS A 93 11.90 0.76 32.62
N GLU A 94 11.01 0.11 31.88
CA GLU A 94 10.43 -1.19 32.25
C GLU A 94 11.49 -2.29 32.34
N HIS A 95 12.49 -2.27 31.45
CA HIS A 95 13.51 -3.31 31.34
C HIS A 95 14.83 -2.96 32.05
N ALA A 96 14.90 -1.79 32.71
CA ALA A 96 16.12 -1.25 33.34
C ALA A 96 17.36 -1.23 32.40
N SER A 97 17.14 -0.95 31.11
CA SER A 97 18.17 -1.02 30.07
C SER A 97 19.25 0.06 30.22
N GLU A 98 20.45 -0.25 29.73
CA GLU A 98 21.63 0.63 29.80
C GLU A 98 21.42 2.02 29.14
N PRO A 99 20.77 2.16 27.97
CA PRO A 99 20.58 3.46 27.31
C PRO A 99 19.55 4.39 27.98
N LEU A 100 18.99 4.04 29.14
CA LEU A 100 17.92 4.80 29.76
C LEU A 100 18.31 6.27 30.03
N LEU A 101 19.51 6.53 30.56
CA LEU A 101 19.95 7.89 30.87
C LEU A 101 20.15 8.73 29.60
N SER A 102 20.75 8.16 28.55
CA SER A 102 20.88 8.84 27.26
C SER A 102 19.52 9.09 26.61
N ALA A 103 18.58 8.15 26.74
CA ALA A 103 17.21 8.30 26.24
C ALA A 103 16.41 9.39 26.98
N TYR A 104 16.53 9.50 28.31
CA TYR A 104 15.96 10.63 29.06
C TYR A 104 16.47 11.98 28.55
N PHE A 105 17.78 12.08 28.30
CA PHE A 105 18.40 13.30 27.79
C PHE A 105 17.82 13.70 26.43
N VAL A 106 17.72 12.76 25.49
CA VAL A 106 17.15 13.02 24.16
C VAL A 106 15.66 13.35 24.25
N LYS A 107 14.88 12.62 25.06
CA LYS A 107 13.46 12.90 25.28
C LYS A 107 13.23 14.30 25.83
N ALA A 108 14.08 14.76 26.75
CA ALA A 108 13.98 16.10 27.31
C ALA A 108 14.23 17.21 26.28
N ILE A 109 15.06 16.94 25.26
CA ILE A 109 15.29 17.84 24.12
C ILE A 109 14.13 17.74 23.13
N TYR A 110 13.65 16.53 22.84
CA TYR A 110 12.48 16.27 21.99
C TYR A 110 11.23 17.05 22.43
N MET A 111 10.98 17.11 23.75
CA MET A 111 9.84 17.85 24.31
C MET A 111 9.91 19.37 24.05
N GLY A 112 11.09 19.90 23.71
CA GLY A 112 11.31 21.29 23.32
C GLY A 112 11.04 22.32 24.43
N ASP A 113 11.22 23.61 24.10
CA ASP A 113 11.07 24.74 25.02
C ASP A 113 9.66 25.36 24.97
N SER A 114 8.61 24.54 24.80
CA SER A 114 7.25 25.08 24.85
C SER A 114 6.86 25.38 26.31
N ARG A 115 6.37 26.60 26.57
CA ARG A 115 5.86 27.01 27.91
C ARG A 115 4.82 26.04 28.51
N LYS A 116 4.10 25.30 27.66
CA LYS A 116 3.10 24.30 28.10
C LYS A 116 3.72 22.97 28.55
N GLY A 117 4.97 22.69 28.19
CA GLY A 117 5.70 21.47 28.52
C GLY A 117 6.70 21.60 29.67
N LEU A 118 6.85 22.79 30.28
CA LEU A 118 7.88 23.06 31.29
C LEU A 118 7.81 22.10 32.49
N GLU A 119 6.63 21.92 33.08
CA GLU A 119 6.44 21.04 34.24
C GLU A 119 6.71 19.57 33.91
N GLN A 120 6.31 19.11 32.72
CA GLN A 120 6.57 17.75 32.28
C GLN A 120 8.07 17.51 32.09
N ARG A 121 8.80 18.47 31.49
CA ARG A 121 10.25 18.40 31.35
C ARG A 121 10.98 18.47 32.68
N ARG A 122 10.50 19.31 33.61
CA ARG A 122 11.04 19.38 34.97
C ARG A 122 10.87 18.03 35.67
N SER A 123 9.67 17.44 35.61
CA SER A 123 9.42 16.09 36.15
C SER A 123 10.33 15.05 35.52
N LEU A 124 10.55 15.11 34.20
CA LEU A 124 11.44 14.20 33.48
C LEU A 124 12.89 14.33 33.96
N TYR A 125 13.40 15.56 34.12
CA TYR A 125 14.75 15.77 34.63
C TYR A 125 14.90 15.30 36.08
N ARG A 126 13.88 15.50 36.93
CA ARG A 126 13.89 14.99 38.31
C ARG A 126 13.98 13.47 38.33
N GLU A 127 13.14 12.80 37.54
CA GLU A 127 13.19 11.34 37.38
C GLU A 127 14.55 10.86 36.84
N ALA A 128 15.11 11.58 35.86
CA ALA A 128 16.41 11.26 35.28
C ALA A 128 17.57 11.46 36.27
N ILE A 129 17.50 12.48 37.14
CA ILE A 129 18.44 12.71 38.24
C ILE A 129 18.40 11.56 39.24
N ASP A 130 17.20 11.15 39.70
CA ASP A 130 17.04 10.02 40.62
C ASP A 130 17.60 8.72 40.00
N SER A 131 17.30 8.50 38.72
CA SER A 131 17.79 7.37 37.95
C SER A 131 19.32 7.37 37.80
N ALA A 132 19.93 8.50 37.50
CA ALA A 132 21.39 8.65 37.42
C ALA A 132 22.06 8.51 38.80
N PHE A 133 21.42 9.03 39.86
CA PHE A 133 21.90 8.93 41.23
C PHE A 133 21.94 7.48 41.71
N SER A 134 20.87 6.71 41.45
CA SER A 134 20.80 5.29 41.81
C SER A 134 21.87 4.46 41.10
N ARG A 135 22.17 4.79 39.83
CA ARG A 135 23.23 4.17 39.01
C ARG A 135 24.64 4.66 39.33
N SER A 136 24.77 5.69 40.17
CA SER A 136 26.04 6.35 40.47
C SER A 136 26.74 6.94 39.23
N ASP A 137 25.96 7.39 38.24
CA ASP A 137 26.49 8.00 37.02
C ASP A 137 26.70 9.50 37.23
N SER A 138 27.93 9.89 37.59
CA SER A 138 28.27 11.30 37.80
C SER A 138 28.15 12.14 36.52
N THR A 139 28.31 11.55 35.34
CA THR A 139 28.32 12.28 34.07
C THR A 139 26.91 12.75 33.73
N TYR A 140 25.95 11.83 33.78
CA TYR A 140 24.55 12.16 33.53
C TYR A 140 23.93 12.99 34.66
N LEU A 141 24.34 12.79 35.91
CA LEU A 141 23.94 13.69 37.00
C LEU A 141 24.28 15.15 36.70
N VAL A 142 25.52 15.43 36.31
CA VAL A 142 25.94 16.79 35.93
C VAL A 142 25.12 17.32 34.75
N ARG A 143 24.92 16.50 33.71
CA ARG A 143 24.13 16.90 32.53
C ARG A 143 22.68 17.24 32.89
N PHE A 144 22.04 16.45 33.75
CA PHE A 144 20.64 16.69 34.10
C PHE A 144 20.47 17.89 35.04
N TYR A 145 21.34 18.06 36.03
CA TYR A 145 21.29 19.27 36.87
C TYR A 145 21.59 20.53 36.06
N ASP A 146 22.57 20.50 35.16
CA ASP A 146 22.88 21.61 34.27
C ASP A 146 21.69 22.00 33.39
N LYS A 147 21.04 21.02 32.75
CA LYS A 147 19.85 21.27 31.92
C LYS A 147 18.64 21.72 32.72
N LEU A 148 18.40 21.13 33.90
CA LEU A 148 17.31 21.51 34.79
C LEU A 148 17.47 22.97 35.23
N THR A 149 18.61 23.32 35.79
CA THR A 149 18.88 24.67 36.31
C THR A 149 18.90 25.73 35.20
N SER A 150 19.46 25.41 34.03
CA SER A 150 19.45 26.32 32.88
C SER A 150 18.05 26.59 32.36
N MET A 151 17.21 25.54 32.28
CA MET A 151 15.82 25.65 31.84
C MET A 151 14.99 26.47 32.83
N THR A 152 15.06 26.18 34.13
CA THR A 152 14.31 26.93 35.15
C THR A 152 14.76 28.39 35.25
N PHE A 153 16.07 28.66 35.07
CA PHE A 153 16.58 30.03 35.02
C PHE A 153 16.03 30.80 33.82
N GLY A 154 16.01 30.19 32.63
CA GLY A 154 15.48 30.82 31.40
C GLY A 154 14.00 31.19 31.50
N GLU A 155 13.21 30.41 32.24
CA GLU A 155 11.79 30.69 32.50
C GLU A 155 11.56 31.68 33.68
N GLY A 156 12.63 32.17 34.31
CA GLY A 156 12.55 33.11 35.42
C GLY A 156 12.18 32.49 36.78
N LEU A 157 12.24 31.16 36.91
CA LEU A 157 11.98 30.41 38.14
C LEU A 157 13.21 30.41 39.05
N TYR A 158 13.64 31.60 39.47
CA TYR A 158 14.95 31.77 40.14
C TYR A 158 15.03 31.10 41.52
N ARG A 159 13.91 30.98 42.25
CA ARG A 159 13.91 30.31 43.57
C ARG A 159 14.10 28.81 43.42
N GLU A 160 13.45 28.22 42.42
CA GLU A 160 13.57 26.83 42.03
C GLU A 160 14.99 26.55 41.54
N THR A 161 15.55 27.39 40.66
CA THR A 161 16.95 27.26 40.23
C THR A 161 17.93 27.27 41.40
N ILE A 162 17.72 28.11 42.41
CA ILE A 162 18.54 28.13 43.64
C ILE A 162 18.42 26.82 44.40
N ALA A 163 17.20 26.30 44.58
CA ALA A 163 16.97 25.04 45.27
C ALA A 163 17.67 23.87 44.54
N ASP A 164 17.50 23.79 43.23
CA ASP A 164 18.08 22.75 42.38
C ASP A 164 19.61 22.84 42.35
N SER A 165 20.17 24.06 42.31
CA SER A 165 21.62 24.29 42.37
C SER A 165 22.20 23.91 43.74
N LYS A 166 21.50 24.19 44.84
CA LYS A 166 21.93 23.76 46.18
C LYS A 166 21.88 22.25 46.36
N GLU A 167 20.88 21.60 45.77
CA GLU A 167 20.81 20.14 45.74
C GLU A 167 21.97 19.55 44.95
N TRP A 168 22.30 20.11 43.78
CA TRP A 168 23.48 19.73 43.00
C TRP A 168 24.77 19.91 43.80
N GLU A 169 24.95 21.08 44.43
CA GLU A 169 26.09 21.36 45.31
C GLU A 169 26.24 20.32 46.44
N ALA A 170 25.12 19.98 47.09
CA ALA A 170 25.07 19.05 48.21
C ALA A 170 25.21 17.58 47.79
N SER A 171 24.99 17.26 46.52
CA SER A 171 25.07 15.89 46.02
C SER A 171 26.49 15.32 46.20
N PRO A 172 26.63 14.15 46.84
CA PRO A 172 27.95 13.51 47.01
C PRO A 172 28.47 12.87 45.72
N LYS A 173 27.59 12.64 44.73
CA LYS A 173 27.91 11.94 43.48
C LYS A 173 28.04 12.86 42.28
N ALA A 174 27.37 14.01 42.29
CA ALA A 174 27.42 14.94 41.17
C ALA A 174 28.72 15.76 41.20
N GLY A 175 29.48 15.69 40.12
CA GLY A 175 30.65 16.54 39.91
C GLY A 175 30.31 17.99 39.55
N PHE A 176 31.35 18.75 39.19
CA PHE A 176 31.26 20.09 38.60
C PHE A 176 30.40 21.12 39.38
N LYS A 177 30.70 21.26 40.68
CA LYS A 177 30.00 22.17 41.59
C LYS A 177 30.13 23.65 41.20
N GLU A 178 31.12 24.02 40.42
CA GLU A 178 31.31 25.39 39.93
C GLU A 178 30.09 25.90 39.16
N MET A 179 29.47 25.04 38.36
CA MET A 179 28.27 25.40 37.62
C MET A 179 27.07 25.54 38.54
N ALA A 180 26.96 24.71 39.58
CA ALA A 180 25.93 24.88 40.61
C ALA A 180 26.06 26.23 41.33
N TYR A 181 27.28 26.61 41.74
CA TYR A 181 27.54 27.93 42.33
C TYR A 181 27.17 29.06 41.37
N TYR A 182 27.56 28.93 40.11
CA TYR A 182 27.28 29.92 39.08
C TYR A 182 25.77 30.13 38.88
N MET A 183 25.00 29.04 38.72
CA MET A 183 23.56 29.09 38.53
C MET A 183 22.82 29.65 39.77
N ALA A 184 23.25 29.28 40.97
CA ALA A 184 22.74 29.88 42.21
C ALA A 184 23.05 31.38 42.27
N GLY A 185 24.28 31.78 41.98
CA GLY A 185 24.74 33.16 42.01
C GLY A 185 24.00 34.08 41.03
N LEU A 186 23.80 33.62 39.79
CA LEU A 186 22.99 34.33 38.80
C LEU A 186 21.54 34.48 39.28
N SER A 187 20.96 33.43 39.85
CA SER A 187 19.58 33.44 40.33
C SER A 187 19.38 34.39 41.52
N TYR A 188 20.34 34.41 42.47
CA TYR A 188 20.35 35.41 43.55
C TYR A 188 20.47 36.84 43.01
N SER A 189 21.29 37.06 41.97
CA SER A 189 21.42 38.36 41.32
C SER A 189 20.08 38.83 40.72
N ARG A 190 19.36 37.94 40.03
CA ARG A 190 18.02 38.24 39.48
C ARG A 190 16.97 38.54 40.55
N LEU A 191 17.14 38.00 41.76
CA LEU A 191 16.31 38.30 42.93
C LEU A 191 16.81 39.51 43.74
N GLN A 192 17.82 40.26 43.25
CA GLN A 192 18.43 41.41 43.92
C GLN A 192 19.04 41.08 45.31
N MET A 193 19.39 39.82 45.54
CA MET A 193 20.05 39.36 46.76
C MET A 193 21.57 39.46 46.61
N ARG A 194 22.08 40.69 46.61
CA ARG A 194 23.47 41.01 46.23
C ARG A 194 24.52 40.20 46.99
N ASP A 195 24.41 40.13 48.31
CA ASP A 195 25.46 39.49 49.13
C ASP A 195 25.55 37.98 48.86
N SER A 196 24.40 37.31 48.67
CA SER A 196 24.36 35.90 48.26
C SER A 196 24.83 35.70 46.83
N ALA A 197 24.45 36.60 45.92
CA ALA A 197 24.90 36.55 44.52
C ALA A 197 26.43 36.69 44.44
N ASP A 198 27.00 37.66 45.14
CA ASP A 198 28.44 37.91 45.21
C ASP A 198 29.19 36.71 45.77
N TYR A 199 28.71 36.12 46.87
CA TYR A 199 29.30 34.93 47.48
C TYR A 199 29.37 33.76 46.49
N TYR A 200 28.25 33.39 45.87
CA TYR A 200 28.17 32.22 45.00
C TYR A 200 28.88 32.43 43.65
N LEU A 201 28.77 33.61 43.04
CA LEU A 201 29.49 33.91 41.80
C LEU A 201 31.00 33.91 42.02
N ARG A 202 31.47 34.50 43.12
CA ARG A 202 32.90 34.48 43.47
C ARG A 202 33.40 33.06 43.70
N LEU A 203 32.63 32.21 44.39
CA LEU A 203 32.98 30.81 44.58
C LEU A 203 33.12 30.05 43.25
N ALA A 204 32.24 30.31 42.28
CA ALA A 204 32.35 29.77 40.92
C ALA A 204 33.62 30.25 40.21
N VAL A 205 33.93 31.54 40.30
CA VAL A 205 35.12 32.16 39.68
C VAL A 205 36.42 31.64 40.29
N ASP A 206 36.55 31.70 41.62
CA ASP A 206 37.77 31.31 42.32
C ASP A 206 38.08 29.83 42.07
N SER A 207 37.07 28.96 42.18
CA SER A 207 37.25 27.52 41.94
C SER A 207 37.59 27.22 40.48
N SER A 208 36.91 27.86 39.52
CA SER A 208 37.16 27.63 38.09
C SER A 208 38.51 28.16 37.62
N LEU A 209 38.97 29.32 38.12
CA LEU A 209 40.29 29.87 37.83
C LEU A 209 41.42 29.04 38.46
N ALA A 210 41.22 28.56 39.70
CA ALA A 210 42.18 27.71 40.40
C ALA A 210 42.35 26.35 39.70
N LYS A 211 41.27 25.78 39.19
CA LYS A 211 41.27 24.51 38.44
C LYS A 211 41.60 24.65 36.95
N ASP A 212 41.71 25.89 36.45
CA ASP A 212 41.89 26.21 35.03
C ASP A 212 40.91 25.50 34.09
N ILE A 213 39.60 25.59 34.39
CA ILE A 213 38.52 24.94 33.60
C ILE A 213 38.24 25.69 32.28
N LYS A 214 39.28 26.30 31.68
CA LYS A 214 39.30 26.97 30.37
C LYS A 214 38.10 27.87 30.13
N TRP A 215 37.18 27.43 29.25
CA TRP A 215 36.00 28.19 28.84
C TRP A 215 35.15 28.62 30.03
N TYR A 216 34.94 27.74 31.01
CA TYR A 216 34.13 28.05 32.20
C TYR A 216 34.80 29.09 33.09
N ALA A 217 36.13 29.01 33.25
CA ALA A 217 36.88 30.00 34.03
C ALA A 217 36.74 31.40 33.43
N HIS A 218 36.89 31.53 32.11
CA HIS A 218 36.62 32.77 31.40
C HIS A 218 35.15 33.20 31.53
N HIS A 219 34.21 32.29 31.27
CA HIS A 219 32.78 32.58 31.26
C HIS A 219 32.26 33.05 32.62
N PHE A 220 32.61 32.37 33.70
CA PHE A 220 32.18 32.74 35.06
C PHE A 220 32.80 34.06 35.49
N ALA A 221 34.11 34.25 35.26
CA ALA A 221 34.79 35.48 35.65
C ALA A 221 34.29 36.70 34.87
N ARG A 222 33.99 36.55 33.57
CA ARG A 222 33.43 37.64 32.76
C ARG A 222 32.06 38.05 33.27
N ASN A 223 31.17 37.10 33.51
CA ASN A 223 29.83 37.40 34.05
C ASN A 223 29.90 37.96 35.48
N TYR A 224 30.87 37.53 36.28
CA TYR A 224 31.10 38.12 37.60
C TYR A 224 31.60 39.57 37.49
N ALA A 225 32.48 39.87 36.54
CA ALA A 225 32.86 41.25 36.25
C ALA A 225 31.67 42.10 35.79
N ASP A 226 30.76 41.54 34.97
CA ASP A 226 29.52 42.20 34.57
C ASP A 226 28.62 42.45 35.80
N PHE A 227 28.50 41.49 36.72
CA PHE A 227 27.77 41.69 37.98
C PHE A 227 28.38 42.80 38.86
N LEU A 228 29.71 42.90 38.89
CA LEU A 228 30.42 43.87 39.73
C LEU A 228 30.32 45.31 39.23
N TYR A 229 30.09 45.57 37.93
CA TYR A 229 30.21 46.94 37.41
C TYR A 229 29.24 47.93 38.05
N ASP A 230 28.10 47.45 38.59
CA ASP A 230 27.06 48.29 39.19
C ASP A 230 27.45 48.86 40.55
N PHE A 231 28.25 48.14 41.34
CA PHE A 231 28.55 48.51 42.73
C PHE A 231 30.04 48.45 43.08
N ASN A 232 30.89 47.86 42.23
CA ASN A 232 32.34 47.84 42.36
C ASN A 232 33.02 47.84 40.97
N PRO A 233 32.89 48.94 40.19
CA PRO A 233 33.42 49.00 38.82
C PRO A 233 34.95 48.87 38.73
N LYS A 234 35.70 49.23 39.79
CA LYS A 234 37.15 49.02 39.83
C LYS A 234 37.51 47.53 39.89
N ALA A 235 36.78 46.75 40.69
CA ALA A 235 36.97 45.30 40.74
C ALA A 235 36.56 44.65 39.41
N SER A 236 35.44 45.08 38.81
CA SER A 236 35.02 44.65 37.48
C SER A 236 36.14 44.80 36.44
N ILE A 237 36.73 46.00 36.32
CA ILE A 237 37.86 46.26 35.39
C ILE A 237 39.08 45.39 35.71
N SER A 238 39.34 45.12 37.00
CA SER A 238 40.48 44.29 37.41
C SER A 238 40.29 42.84 36.92
N TYR A 239 39.09 42.27 37.04
CA TYR A 239 38.77 40.97 36.48
C TYR A 239 38.85 40.94 34.95
N LEU A 240 38.34 41.97 34.27
CA LEU A 240 38.41 42.03 32.80
C LEU A 240 39.86 42.09 32.30
N ARG A 241 40.74 42.83 32.99
CA ARG A 241 42.17 42.87 32.69
C ARG A 241 42.84 41.51 32.91
N LEU A 242 42.54 40.85 34.03
CA LEU A 242 43.01 39.48 34.29
C LEU A 242 42.60 38.52 33.16
N LEU A 243 41.36 38.63 32.68
CA LEU A 243 40.86 37.79 31.59
C LEU A 243 41.54 38.10 30.26
N LYS A 244 41.81 39.37 29.97
CA LYS A 244 42.58 39.76 28.79
C LYS A 244 43.99 39.19 28.80
N GLU A 245 44.65 39.17 29.97
CA GLU A 245 45.99 38.61 30.12
C GLU A 245 46.00 37.08 29.97
N ARG A 246 44.99 36.40 30.54
CA ARG A 246 44.94 34.93 30.57
C ARG A 246 44.30 34.29 29.33
N TYR A 247 43.36 34.98 28.71
CA TYR A 247 42.55 34.51 27.56
C TYR A 247 42.38 35.64 26.52
N PRO A 248 43.48 36.16 25.94
CA PRO A 248 43.44 37.31 25.02
C PRO A 248 42.56 37.06 23.79
N GLU A 249 42.44 35.81 23.35
CA GLU A 249 41.62 35.40 22.20
C GLU A 249 40.11 35.40 22.48
N ARG A 250 39.70 35.60 23.74
CA ARG A 250 38.30 35.62 24.19
C ARG A 250 37.85 36.97 24.73
N GLU A 251 38.63 38.03 24.50
CA GLU A 251 38.30 39.37 24.99
C GLU A 251 36.92 39.83 24.49
N ILE A 252 36.01 40.15 25.41
CA ILE A 252 34.69 40.70 25.10
C ILE A 252 34.72 42.20 25.37
N LEU A 253 34.93 42.99 24.31
CA LEU A 253 35.12 44.44 24.40
C LEU A 253 33.92 45.16 25.04
N GLY A 254 32.70 44.69 24.75
CA GLY A 254 31.47 45.24 25.33
C GLY A 254 31.42 45.23 26.87
N SER A 255 32.05 44.25 27.54
CA SER A 255 32.04 44.18 29.01
C SER A 255 32.81 45.31 29.70
N TYR A 256 33.73 45.98 28.99
CA TYR A 256 34.46 47.11 29.57
C TYR A 256 33.62 48.39 29.64
N VAL A 257 32.53 48.50 28.90
CA VAL A 257 31.83 49.78 28.72
C VAL A 257 31.16 50.25 30.01
N MET A 258 30.29 49.43 30.59
CA MET A 258 29.54 49.78 31.80
C MET A 258 30.40 50.14 33.02
N PRO A 259 31.49 49.43 33.36
CA PRO A 259 32.30 49.84 34.49
C PRO A 259 33.00 51.20 34.29
N TRP A 260 33.38 51.57 33.06
CA TRP A 260 33.89 52.91 32.78
C TRP A 260 32.81 53.99 32.88
N ILE A 261 31.60 53.71 32.36
CA ILE A 261 30.44 54.61 32.51
C ILE A 261 30.14 54.85 34.00
N ASN A 262 30.13 53.79 34.81
CA ASN A 262 29.81 53.88 36.24
C ASN A 262 30.93 54.54 37.06
N LEU A 263 32.16 54.63 36.54
CA LEU A 263 33.24 55.45 37.10
C LEU A 263 33.17 56.92 36.67
N GLY A 264 32.32 57.27 35.70
CA GLY A 264 32.27 58.61 35.10
C GLY A 264 33.36 58.85 34.04
N GLU A 265 34.13 57.83 33.67
CA GLU A 265 35.24 57.91 32.69
C GLU A 265 34.70 57.73 31.26
N LEU A 266 33.94 58.72 30.80
CA LEU A 266 33.16 58.63 29.54
C LEU A 266 34.03 58.46 28.30
N ASP A 267 35.24 59.03 28.27
CA ASP A 267 36.20 58.85 27.16
C ASP A 267 36.66 57.38 27.03
N SER A 268 36.86 56.71 28.18
CA SER A 268 37.21 55.30 28.19
C SER A 268 36.04 54.44 27.71
N ALA A 269 34.82 54.76 28.16
CA ALA A 269 33.61 54.09 27.69
C ALA A 269 33.43 54.23 26.18
N ARG A 270 33.56 55.45 25.64
CA ARG A 270 33.49 55.73 24.19
C ARG A 270 34.48 54.88 23.41
N LYS A 271 35.74 54.86 23.85
CA LYS A 271 36.79 54.07 23.20
C LYS A 271 36.44 52.58 23.11
N TYR A 272 35.85 52.00 24.16
CA TYR A 272 35.45 50.60 24.14
C TYR A 272 34.21 50.35 23.27
N ILE A 273 33.25 51.29 23.24
CA ILE A 273 32.10 51.23 22.32
C ILE A 273 32.56 51.25 20.86
N GLU A 274 33.48 52.16 20.49
CA GLU A 274 34.01 52.26 19.13
C GLU A 274 34.72 50.96 18.72
N LYS A 275 35.57 50.42 19.59
CA LYS A 275 36.24 49.15 19.35
C LYS A 275 35.26 48.00 19.20
N ASN A 276 34.27 47.90 20.08
CA ASN A 276 33.26 46.85 20.05
C ASN A 276 32.39 46.94 18.77
N THR A 277 32.08 48.16 18.31
CA THR A 277 31.35 48.38 17.06
C THR A 277 32.13 47.86 15.85
N LEU A 278 33.42 48.21 15.76
CA LEU A 278 34.29 47.72 14.68
C LEU A 278 34.47 46.21 14.70
N ASP A 279 34.53 45.61 15.89
CA ASP A 279 34.67 44.16 16.04
C ASP A 279 33.41 43.42 15.56
N LEU A 280 32.24 43.90 15.98
CA LEU A 280 30.95 43.37 15.52
C LEU A 280 30.78 43.46 14.01
N GLU A 281 31.11 44.60 13.40
CA GLU A 281 31.07 44.80 11.94
C GLU A 281 32.00 43.86 11.18
N ARG A 282 33.18 43.55 11.74
CA ARG A 282 34.16 42.63 11.13
C ARG A 282 33.80 41.16 11.29
N SER A 283 33.20 40.81 12.43
CA SER A 283 32.90 39.42 12.77
C SER A 283 31.88 38.80 11.81
N HIS A 284 31.06 39.61 11.14
CA HIS A 284 29.85 39.18 10.42
C HIS A 284 28.98 38.23 11.27
N SER A 285 29.08 38.30 12.60
CA SER A 285 28.39 37.38 13.48
C SER A 285 26.95 37.84 13.68
N ASP A 286 26.00 36.91 13.57
CA ASP A 286 24.59 37.15 13.89
C ASP A 286 24.35 37.22 15.41
N ASP A 287 25.30 37.74 16.20
CA ASP A 287 25.15 37.88 17.65
C ASP A 287 24.21 39.04 18.00
N ILE A 288 22.93 38.70 18.03
CA ILE A 288 21.83 39.63 18.31
C ILE A 288 22.04 40.38 19.63
N ALA A 289 22.51 39.68 20.65
CA ALA A 289 22.63 40.25 21.98
C ALA A 289 23.74 41.30 22.04
N SER A 290 24.91 41.00 21.45
CA SER A 290 26.03 41.94 21.43
C SER A 290 25.73 43.20 20.63
N HIS A 291 25.03 43.08 19.49
CA HIS A 291 24.57 44.25 18.73
C HIS A 291 23.57 45.10 19.51
N ALA A 292 22.54 44.49 20.11
CA ALA A 292 21.56 45.21 20.92
C ALA A 292 22.20 45.93 22.12
N LEU A 293 23.10 45.25 22.83
CA LEU A 293 23.84 45.84 23.95
C LEU A 293 24.74 47.00 23.50
N ASN A 294 25.40 46.88 22.35
CA ASN A 294 26.25 47.95 21.83
C ASN A 294 25.45 49.23 21.51
N TYR A 295 24.24 49.10 20.95
CA TYR A 295 23.34 50.24 20.77
C TYR A 295 22.87 50.82 22.11
N ALA A 296 22.55 49.96 23.09
CA ALA A 296 22.19 50.41 24.43
C ALA A 296 23.33 51.19 25.10
N TYR A 297 24.58 50.76 24.93
CA TYR A 297 25.75 51.47 25.43
C TYR A 297 25.93 52.86 24.81
N GLN A 298 25.74 52.99 23.49
CA GLN A 298 25.77 54.29 22.81
C GLN A 298 24.71 55.23 23.38
N PHE A 299 23.48 54.72 23.52
CA PHE A 299 22.38 55.46 24.11
C PHE A 299 22.69 55.93 25.55
N ILE A 300 23.20 55.04 26.40
CA ILE A 300 23.55 55.38 27.80
C ILE A 300 24.66 56.44 27.84
N LEU A 301 25.68 56.30 26.98
CA LEU A 301 26.78 57.26 26.89
C LEU A 301 26.27 58.64 26.46
N ASP A 302 25.42 58.72 25.45
CA ASP A 302 24.87 59.99 24.95
C ASP A 302 24.06 60.72 26.04
N VAL A 303 23.26 59.98 26.83
CA VAL A 303 22.54 60.56 27.98
C VAL A 303 23.51 61.07 29.05
N LYS A 304 24.57 60.33 29.37
CA LYS A 304 25.60 60.77 30.32
C LYS A 304 26.37 61.99 29.85
N GLU A 305 26.40 62.24 28.55
CA GLU A 305 27.00 63.42 27.92
C GLU A 305 26.03 64.59 27.76
N ASN A 306 24.83 64.50 28.35
CA ASN A 306 23.76 65.48 28.22
C ASN A 306 23.29 65.72 26.77
N LYS A 307 23.44 64.73 25.89
CA LYS A 307 22.86 64.77 24.55
C LYS A 307 21.36 64.42 24.60
N PRO A 308 20.59 64.80 23.56
CA PRO A 308 19.21 64.38 23.44
C PRO A 308 19.06 62.85 23.44
N VAL A 309 17.99 62.37 24.06
CA VAL A 309 17.61 60.95 24.06
C VAL A 309 17.21 60.53 22.64
N ASP A 310 17.95 59.60 22.06
CA ASP A 310 17.63 58.96 20.77
C ASP A 310 17.74 57.43 20.89
N ILE A 311 16.59 56.75 20.81
CA ILE A 311 16.49 55.28 20.84
C ILE A 311 16.25 54.68 19.44
N SER A 312 16.21 55.51 18.40
CA SER A 312 15.79 55.10 17.06
C SER A 312 16.64 53.97 16.48
N ARG A 313 17.96 53.99 16.70
CA ARG A 313 18.88 52.94 16.24
C ARG A 313 18.57 51.57 16.83
N LEU A 314 18.34 51.50 18.15
CA LEU A 314 17.96 50.25 18.81
C LEU A 314 16.58 49.78 18.33
N GLY A 315 15.64 50.71 18.14
CA GLY A 315 14.32 50.42 17.57
C GLY A 315 14.41 49.83 16.16
N GLN A 316 15.16 50.47 15.25
CA GLN A 316 15.40 49.98 13.90
C GLN A 316 16.05 48.60 13.88
N TYR A 317 17.00 48.35 14.79
CA TYR A 317 17.61 47.04 14.94
C TYR A 317 16.58 45.98 15.37
N CYS A 318 15.74 46.29 16.37
CA CYS A 318 14.66 45.39 16.82
C CYS A 318 13.63 45.13 15.71
N ASP A 319 13.26 46.15 14.93
CA ASP A 319 12.33 46.02 13.81
C ASP A 319 12.91 45.12 12.71
N SER A 320 14.20 45.28 12.39
CA SER A 320 14.92 44.42 11.46
C SER A 320 14.89 42.94 11.90
N LEU A 321 15.17 42.68 13.18
CA LEU A 321 15.08 41.33 13.75
C LEU A 321 13.67 40.75 13.69
N TYR A 322 12.65 41.58 13.96
CA TYR A 322 11.26 41.16 13.83
C TYR A 322 10.90 40.78 12.38
N ILE A 323 11.36 41.57 11.40
CA ILE A 323 11.14 41.28 9.98
C ILE A 323 11.80 39.95 9.61
N VAL A 324 13.07 39.76 9.96
CA VAL A 324 13.81 38.51 9.70
C VAL A 324 13.09 37.32 10.35
N LYS A 325 12.74 37.42 11.64
CA LYS A 325 11.99 36.38 12.36
C LYS A 325 10.67 36.05 11.66
N SER A 326 9.89 37.08 11.30
CA SER A 326 8.60 36.90 10.62
C SER A 326 8.77 36.21 9.27
N GLN A 327 9.80 36.57 8.50
CA GLN A 327 10.11 35.94 7.22
C GLN A 327 10.56 34.48 7.40
N THR A 328 11.40 34.19 8.40
CA THR A 328 11.81 32.81 8.71
C THR A 328 10.63 31.94 9.11
N GLU A 329 9.73 32.43 9.98
CA GLU A 329 8.54 31.67 10.38
C GLU A 329 7.55 31.43 9.22
N LYS A 330 7.48 32.36 8.26
CA LYS A 330 6.69 32.18 7.04
C LYS A 330 7.33 31.13 6.12
N ALA A 331 8.64 31.23 5.90
CA ALA A 331 9.39 30.27 5.10
C ALA A 331 9.35 28.86 5.69
N GLU A 332 9.42 28.72 7.03
CA GLU A 332 9.26 27.43 7.71
C GLU A 332 7.85 26.86 7.52
N ARG A 333 6.80 27.68 7.65
CA ARG A 333 5.42 27.26 7.38
C ARG A 333 5.23 26.80 5.95
N GLU A 334 5.79 27.52 4.97
CA GLU A 334 5.75 27.14 3.56
C GLU A 334 6.52 25.82 3.33
N ARG A 335 7.71 25.66 3.91
CA ARG A 335 8.47 24.41 3.85
C ARG A 335 7.69 23.23 4.42
N LEU A 336 6.98 23.40 5.54
CA LEU A 336 6.13 22.35 6.11
C LEU A 336 4.95 21.99 5.17
N ILE A 337 4.34 22.98 4.53
CA ILE A 337 3.28 22.75 3.55
C ILE A 337 3.82 21.97 2.35
N ASP A 338 4.98 22.38 1.82
CA ASP A 338 5.60 21.71 0.67
C ASP A 338 6.10 20.31 0.99
N GLN A 339 6.65 20.08 2.19
CA GLN A 339 6.99 18.74 2.68
C GLN A 339 5.74 17.85 2.76
N ASN A 340 4.62 18.36 3.29
CA ASN A 340 3.37 17.61 3.34
C ASN A 340 2.84 17.30 1.93
N ARG A 341 2.96 18.24 0.99
CA ARG A 341 2.60 18.01 -0.42
C ARG A 341 3.48 16.93 -1.07
N LEU A 342 4.80 16.99 -0.87
CA LEU A 342 5.74 15.99 -1.35
C LEU A 342 5.44 14.61 -0.76
N ARG A 343 5.16 14.53 0.55
CA ARG A 343 4.77 13.28 1.21
C ARG A 343 3.49 12.70 0.63
N GLN A 344 2.48 13.53 0.39
CA GLN A 344 1.24 13.09 -0.26
C GLN A 344 1.48 12.63 -1.71
N ALA A 345 2.33 13.33 -2.46
CA ALA A 345 2.71 12.92 -3.81
C ALA A 345 3.44 11.57 -3.81
N ASN A 346 4.39 11.37 -2.89
CA ASN A 346 5.12 10.11 -2.73
C ASN A 346 4.19 8.95 -2.36
N LEU A 347 3.27 9.15 -1.42
CA LEU A 347 2.26 8.13 -1.08
C LEU A 347 1.36 7.78 -2.28
N ARG A 348 0.97 8.79 -3.08
CA ARG A 348 0.20 8.55 -4.31
C ARG A 348 1.01 7.77 -5.36
N LEU A 349 2.29 8.08 -5.51
CA LEU A 349 3.20 7.35 -6.38
C LEU A 349 3.38 5.89 -5.92
N GLU A 350 3.53 5.67 -4.62
CA GLU A 350 3.67 4.32 -4.05
C GLU A 350 2.38 3.50 -4.24
N MET A 351 1.21 4.08 -3.94
CA MET A 351 -0.08 3.45 -4.24
C MET A 351 -0.25 3.17 -5.74
N SER A 352 0.17 4.09 -6.61
CA SER A 352 0.13 3.89 -8.06
C SER A 352 1.04 2.75 -8.51
N ARG A 353 2.25 2.67 -7.96
CA ARG A 353 3.22 1.60 -8.22
C ARG A 353 2.67 0.24 -7.75
N GLN A 354 2.08 0.18 -6.56
CA GLN A 354 1.44 -1.03 -6.04
C GLN A 354 0.25 -1.46 -6.90
N ARG A 355 -0.60 -0.51 -7.33
CA ARG A 355 -1.72 -0.80 -8.26
C ARG A 355 -1.21 -1.32 -9.60
N THR A 356 -0.21 -0.66 -10.19
CA THR A 356 0.40 -1.07 -11.46
C THR A 356 1.00 -2.48 -11.34
N PHE A 357 1.74 -2.75 -10.26
CA PHE A 357 2.29 -4.08 -9.98
C PHE A 357 1.19 -5.13 -9.83
N SER A 358 0.12 -4.84 -9.09
CA SER A 358 -1.02 -5.74 -8.91
C SER A 358 -1.72 -6.05 -10.24
N ILE A 359 -1.92 -5.04 -11.09
CA ILE A 359 -2.48 -5.21 -12.44
C ILE A 359 -1.57 -6.12 -13.29
N LEU A 360 -0.25 -5.89 -13.27
CA LEU A 360 0.71 -6.72 -14.02
C LEU A 360 0.66 -8.19 -13.57
N VAL A 361 0.56 -8.46 -12.26
CA VAL A 361 0.41 -9.81 -11.72
C VAL A 361 -0.90 -10.45 -12.21
N ILE A 362 -2.02 -9.73 -12.16
CA ILE A 362 -3.32 -10.23 -12.63
C ILE A 362 -3.28 -10.56 -14.13
N VAL A 363 -2.71 -9.66 -14.95
CA VAL A 363 -2.58 -9.86 -16.41
C VAL A 363 -1.67 -11.05 -16.71
N SER A 364 -0.59 -11.24 -15.96
CA SER A 364 0.31 -12.40 -16.09
C SER A 364 -0.42 -13.71 -15.77
N LEU A 365 -1.16 -13.75 -14.66
CA LEU A 365 -1.96 -14.92 -14.27
C LEU A 365 -3.05 -15.23 -15.30
N PHE A 366 -3.75 -14.21 -15.82
CA PHE A 366 -4.74 -14.38 -16.88
C PHE A 366 -4.11 -14.93 -18.17
N SER A 367 -2.93 -14.42 -18.55
CA SER A 367 -2.21 -14.90 -19.73
C SER A 367 -1.81 -16.38 -19.59
N LEU A 368 -1.38 -16.81 -18.39
CA LEU A 368 -1.08 -18.20 -18.09
C LEU A 368 -2.34 -19.09 -18.16
N LEU A 369 -3.48 -18.61 -17.66
CA LEU A 369 -4.76 -19.34 -17.75
C LEU A 369 -5.20 -19.53 -19.21
N VAL A 370 -5.11 -18.48 -20.03
CA VAL A 370 -5.44 -18.56 -21.46
C VAL A 370 -4.48 -19.52 -22.17
N ALA A 371 -3.18 -19.43 -21.94
CA ALA A 371 -2.19 -20.33 -22.52
C ALA A 371 -2.45 -21.81 -22.11
N GLY A 372 -2.78 -22.05 -20.84
CA GLY A 372 -3.18 -23.37 -20.35
C GLY A 372 -4.45 -23.89 -21.03
N GLY A 373 -5.48 -23.04 -21.16
CA GLY A 373 -6.72 -23.35 -21.85
C GLY A 373 -6.52 -23.70 -23.33
N VAL A 374 -5.71 -22.90 -24.05
CA VAL A 374 -5.34 -23.16 -25.45
C VAL A 374 -4.56 -24.47 -25.58
N SER A 375 -3.63 -24.75 -24.67
CA SER A 375 -2.87 -26.01 -24.67
C SER A 375 -3.79 -27.22 -24.49
N ILE A 376 -4.74 -27.14 -23.55
CA ILE A 376 -5.75 -28.19 -23.33
C ILE A 376 -6.65 -28.34 -24.56
N TYR A 377 -7.09 -27.24 -25.16
CA TYR A 377 -7.92 -27.26 -26.37
C TYR A 377 -7.21 -27.94 -27.55
N ILE A 378 -5.95 -27.58 -27.81
CA ILE A 378 -5.14 -28.20 -28.88
C ILE A 378 -4.97 -29.69 -28.60
N ARG A 379 -4.69 -30.08 -27.35
CA ARG A 379 -4.54 -31.49 -26.96
C ARG A 379 -5.83 -32.27 -27.16
N ASN A 380 -6.97 -31.72 -26.74
CA ASN A 380 -8.28 -32.36 -26.91
C ASN A 380 -8.67 -32.46 -28.39
N ARG A 381 -8.39 -31.43 -29.19
CA ARG A 381 -8.62 -31.47 -30.65
C ARG A 381 -7.77 -32.54 -31.32
N ARG A 382 -6.49 -32.65 -30.95
CA ARG A 382 -5.59 -33.69 -31.47
C ARG A 382 -6.08 -35.09 -31.08
N ASN A 383 -6.48 -35.30 -29.84
CA ASN A 383 -7.04 -36.57 -29.39
C ASN A 383 -8.34 -36.94 -30.13
N ARG A 384 -9.20 -35.96 -30.42
CA ARG A 384 -10.42 -36.19 -31.22
C ARG A 384 -10.10 -36.53 -32.67
N LEU A 385 -9.08 -35.90 -33.27
CA LEU A 385 -8.64 -36.23 -34.62
C LEU A 385 -8.12 -37.67 -34.70
N ILE A 386 -7.37 -38.11 -33.69
CA ILE A 386 -6.88 -39.51 -33.59
C ILE A 386 -8.06 -40.49 -33.45
N ASP A 387 -9.03 -40.23 -32.56
CA ASP A 387 -10.23 -41.08 -32.42
C ASP A 387 -11.07 -41.15 -33.71
N MET A 388 -11.12 -40.06 -34.49
CA MET A 388 -11.79 -40.05 -35.80
C MET A 388 -11.01 -40.82 -36.86
N GLU A 389 -9.68 -40.77 -36.86
CA GLU A 389 -8.84 -41.59 -37.75
C GLU A 389 -9.01 -43.08 -37.44
N GLU A 390 -8.97 -43.48 -36.18
CA GLU A 390 -9.17 -44.87 -35.74
C GLU A 390 -10.56 -45.42 -36.14
N ARG A 391 -11.62 -44.61 -36.04
CA ARG A 391 -12.97 -44.98 -36.52
C ARG A 391 -13.05 -45.10 -38.04
N LEU A 392 -12.33 -44.24 -38.75
CA LEU A 392 -12.31 -44.26 -40.22
C LEU A 392 -11.56 -45.50 -40.73
N GLU A 393 -10.49 -45.91 -40.05
CA GLU A 393 -9.81 -47.17 -40.29
C GLU A 393 -10.71 -48.39 -40.00
N ALA A 394 -11.44 -48.39 -38.88
CA ALA A 394 -12.41 -49.44 -38.56
C ALA A 394 -13.52 -49.56 -39.61
N LEU A 395 -14.05 -48.43 -40.11
CA LEU A 395 -15.05 -48.40 -41.18
C LEU A 395 -14.47 -48.88 -42.51
N ARG A 396 -13.21 -48.54 -42.84
CA ARG A 396 -12.53 -49.05 -44.03
C ARG A 396 -12.32 -50.55 -43.97
N GLN A 397 -11.98 -51.09 -42.80
CA GLN A 397 -11.79 -52.52 -42.61
C GLN A 397 -13.11 -53.29 -42.79
N LEU A 398 -14.22 -52.77 -42.26
CA LEU A 398 -15.57 -53.31 -42.51
C LEU A 398 -15.98 -53.20 -43.99
N LEU A 399 -15.57 -52.13 -44.68
CA LEU A 399 -15.83 -51.96 -46.10
C LEU A 399 -15.03 -52.95 -46.96
N ASP A 400 -13.80 -53.26 -46.58
CA ASP A 400 -12.95 -54.24 -47.28
C ASP A 400 -13.42 -55.68 -47.04
N GLU A 401 -13.87 -56.00 -45.81
CA GLU A 401 -14.56 -57.25 -45.51
C GLU A 401 -15.85 -57.40 -46.33
N SER A 402 -16.59 -56.30 -46.55
CA SER A 402 -17.76 -56.31 -47.43
C SER A 402 -17.41 -56.57 -48.89
N ARG A 403 -16.26 -56.08 -49.38
CA ARG A 403 -15.82 -56.26 -50.77
C ARG A 403 -15.42 -57.69 -51.08
N GLN A 404 -14.85 -58.41 -50.12
CA GLN A 404 -14.50 -59.83 -50.30
C GLN A 404 -15.73 -60.74 -50.38
N SER A 405 -16.89 -60.32 -49.86
CA SER A 405 -18.14 -61.10 -49.91
C SER A 405 -18.95 -60.99 -51.22
N VAL A 406 -18.46 -60.25 -52.23
CA VAL A 406 -19.22 -59.89 -53.45
C VAL A 406 -18.84 -60.74 -54.69
N ALA A 407 -17.95 -61.72 -54.57
CA ALA A 407 -17.64 -62.62 -55.68
C ALA A 407 -18.55 -63.87 -55.66
N GLU A 408 -19.87 -63.70 -55.86
CA GLU A 408 -20.72 -64.65 -56.59
C GLU A 408 -22.16 -64.14 -56.73
N GLU A 409 -22.55 -64.01 -58.00
CA GLU A 409 -23.89 -63.95 -58.62
C GLU A 409 -24.81 -62.72 -58.50
N GLU A 410 -25.04 -62.14 -59.69
CA GLU A 410 -26.04 -61.16 -60.08
C GLU A 410 -27.48 -61.72 -60.03
N LYS A 411 -28.37 -61.02 -59.32
CA LYS A 411 -29.70 -60.61 -59.80
C LYS A 411 -30.22 -59.47 -58.92
N PRO A 412 -30.98 -58.50 -59.47
CA PRO A 412 -31.31 -57.26 -58.79
C PRO A 412 -32.45 -57.53 -57.81
N ASP A 413 -32.12 -57.97 -56.59
CA ASP A 413 -33.15 -58.30 -55.62
C ASP A 413 -33.60 -57.06 -54.82
N SER A 414 -34.90 -56.87 -54.87
CA SER A 414 -35.80 -55.91 -54.24
C SER A 414 -35.43 -55.41 -52.83
N ALA A 415 -34.55 -56.09 -52.10
CA ALA A 415 -34.09 -55.72 -50.77
C ALA A 415 -33.28 -54.42 -50.73
N PHE A 416 -32.41 -54.14 -51.71
CA PHE A 416 -31.63 -52.89 -51.75
C PHE A 416 -32.51 -51.69 -52.05
N PHE A 417 -33.42 -51.81 -53.03
CA PHE A 417 -34.40 -50.78 -53.35
C PHE A 417 -35.37 -50.54 -52.19
N ARG A 418 -35.81 -51.61 -51.51
CA ARG A 418 -36.61 -51.56 -50.27
C ARG A 418 -35.85 -50.86 -49.12
N LYS A 419 -34.54 -51.08 -48.98
CA LYS A 419 -33.70 -50.43 -47.96
C LYS A 419 -33.48 -48.95 -48.25
N VAL A 420 -33.30 -48.58 -49.52
CA VAL A 420 -33.16 -47.17 -49.97
C VAL A 420 -34.47 -46.40 -49.82
N LEU A 421 -35.62 -46.99 -50.19
CA LEU A 421 -36.96 -46.37 -49.99
C LEU A 421 -37.35 -46.26 -48.51
N LEU A 422 -37.02 -47.26 -47.67
CA LEU A 422 -37.18 -47.15 -46.22
C LEU A 422 -36.25 -46.09 -45.61
N GLN A 423 -35.04 -45.93 -46.14
CA GLN A 423 -34.15 -44.82 -45.78
C GLN A 423 -34.75 -43.48 -46.18
N GLN A 424 -35.35 -43.37 -47.38
CA GLN A 424 -36.04 -42.16 -47.82
C GLN A 424 -37.29 -41.84 -46.98
N LEU A 425 -38.11 -42.84 -46.64
CA LEU A 425 -39.23 -42.69 -45.70
C LEU A 425 -38.75 -42.30 -44.30
N GLY A 426 -37.62 -42.85 -43.83
CA GLY A 426 -36.97 -42.49 -42.58
C GLY A 426 -36.42 -41.06 -42.57
N VAL A 427 -35.86 -40.59 -43.69
CA VAL A 427 -35.38 -39.21 -43.89
C VAL A 427 -36.55 -38.23 -43.96
N ILE A 428 -37.62 -38.56 -44.69
CA ILE A 428 -38.86 -37.77 -44.73
C ILE A 428 -39.49 -37.68 -43.33
N ARG A 429 -39.48 -38.78 -42.56
CA ARG A 429 -39.95 -38.82 -41.17
C ARG A 429 -39.09 -37.94 -40.25
N LEU A 430 -37.76 -38.08 -40.30
CA LEU A 430 -36.81 -37.24 -39.55
C LEU A 430 -37.00 -35.75 -39.87
N MET A 431 -37.24 -35.39 -41.13
CA MET A 431 -37.47 -34.00 -41.54
C MET A 431 -38.86 -33.47 -41.16
N ALA A 432 -39.88 -34.34 -41.05
CA ALA A 432 -41.23 -33.98 -40.58
C ALA A 432 -41.32 -33.76 -39.05
N THR A 433 -40.36 -34.26 -38.27
CA THR A 433 -40.30 -34.01 -36.81
C THR A 433 -40.00 -32.56 -36.44
N THR A 434 -39.43 -31.76 -37.37
CA THR A 434 -39.09 -30.34 -37.15
C THR A 434 -39.62 -29.47 -38.30
N PRO A 435 -40.88 -28.99 -38.24
CA PRO A 435 -41.52 -28.28 -39.35
C PRO A 435 -41.06 -26.81 -39.43
N THR A 436 -39.90 -26.55 -40.03
CA THR A 436 -39.43 -25.19 -40.39
C THR A 436 -39.73 -24.88 -41.87
N GLN A 437 -39.88 -23.60 -42.21
CA GLN A 437 -40.15 -23.13 -43.58
C GLN A 437 -39.10 -23.63 -44.58
N GLN A 438 -37.82 -23.68 -44.17
CA GLN A 438 -36.70 -24.23 -44.95
C GLN A 438 -36.85 -25.72 -45.25
N ASN A 439 -37.36 -26.51 -44.31
CA ASN A 439 -37.55 -27.96 -44.50
C ASN A 439 -38.67 -28.24 -45.52
N LYS A 440 -39.68 -27.37 -45.60
CA LYS A 440 -40.73 -27.47 -46.63
C LYS A 440 -40.21 -27.16 -48.04
N GLU A 441 -39.37 -26.14 -48.17
CA GLU A 441 -38.77 -25.76 -49.46
C GLU A 441 -37.75 -26.80 -49.97
N LEU A 442 -36.96 -27.39 -49.07
CA LEU A 442 -36.04 -28.49 -49.41
C LEU A 442 -36.78 -29.75 -49.90
N LEU A 443 -37.93 -30.07 -49.31
CA LEU A 443 -38.79 -31.17 -49.76
C LEU A 443 -39.36 -30.91 -51.18
N GLN A 444 -39.77 -29.68 -51.47
CA GLN A 444 -40.22 -29.29 -52.81
C GLN A 444 -39.10 -29.34 -53.85
N GLN A 445 -37.86 -29.01 -53.47
CA GLN A 445 -36.71 -29.08 -54.36
C GLN A 445 -36.28 -30.52 -54.68
N MET A 446 -36.34 -31.45 -53.72
CA MET A 446 -36.01 -32.86 -53.98
C MET A 446 -37.01 -33.53 -54.95
N THR A 447 -38.28 -33.13 -54.92
CA THR A 447 -39.31 -33.66 -55.83
C THR A 447 -39.06 -33.23 -57.29
N ARG A 448 -38.43 -32.07 -57.52
CA ARG A 448 -38.03 -31.61 -58.86
C ARG A 448 -36.86 -32.38 -59.46
N ILE A 449 -36.04 -33.06 -58.64
CA ILE A 449 -34.83 -33.74 -59.12
C ILE A 449 -35.13 -35.15 -59.65
N THR A 450 -36.36 -35.67 -59.46
CA THR A 450 -36.65 -37.09 -59.69
C THR A 450 -37.61 -37.43 -60.84
N ASN A 451 -38.35 -36.49 -61.46
CA ASN A 451 -39.00 -36.68 -62.78
C ASN A 451 -39.72 -35.39 -63.23
N GLU A 452 -39.58 -35.00 -64.50
CA GLU A 452 -40.14 -33.75 -65.06
C GLU A 452 -41.65 -33.82 -65.41
N ASP A 453 -42.32 -34.97 -65.31
CA ASP A 453 -43.68 -35.16 -65.83
C ASP A 453 -44.75 -35.63 -64.82
N VAL A 454 -44.59 -35.37 -63.51
CA VAL A 454 -45.62 -35.69 -62.50
C VAL A 454 -46.15 -34.43 -61.81
N PRO A 455 -47.48 -34.21 -61.73
CA PRO A 455 -48.07 -33.08 -61.02
C PRO A 455 -47.55 -33.00 -59.57
N VAL A 456 -47.11 -31.81 -59.18
CA VAL A 456 -46.36 -31.46 -57.95
C VAL A 456 -47.19 -31.60 -56.65
N ASP A 457 -48.33 -32.29 -56.71
CA ASP A 457 -49.33 -32.31 -55.65
C ASP A 457 -49.16 -33.47 -54.66
N THR A 458 -48.17 -34.36 -54.86
CA THR A 458 -47.91 -35.47 -53.92
C THR A 458 -46.41 -35.75 -53.75
N LEU A 459 -45.91 -35.61 -52.52
CA LEU A 459 -44.52 -35.97 -52.13
C LEU A 459 -44.25 -37.49 -52.14
N LEU A 460 -45.30 -38.30 -52.32
CA LEU A 460 -45.26 -39.75 -52.33
C LEU A 460 -45.91 -40.28 -53.62
N VAL A 461 -45.24 -41.23 -54.27
CA VAL A 461 -45.78 -41.97 -55.42
C VAL A 461 -46.51 -43.21 -54.88
N TRP A 462 -47.84 -43.18 -54.87
CA TRP A 462 -48.66 -44.20 -54.20
C TRP A 462 -48.70 -45.55 -54.93
N ASP A 463 -48.65 -45.53 -56.26
CA ASP A 463 -48.62 -46.74 -57.09
C ASP A 463 -47.42 -47.65 -56.76
N ASP A 464 -46.29 -47.04 -56.37
CA ASP A 464 -45.10 -47.76 -55.93
C ASP A 464 -45.14 -48.12 -54.43
N LEU A 465 -45.85 -47.32 -53.62
CA LEU A 465 -45.88 -47.48 -52.17
C LEU A 465 -46.83 -48.60 -51.71
N TYR A 466 -47.94 -48.82 -52.40
CA TYR A 466 -48.91 -49.86 -52.04
C TYR A 466 -48.31 -51.28 -52.04
N PRO A 467 -47.58 -51.73 -53.09
CA PRO A 467 -46.92 -53.03 -53.07
C PRO A 467 -45.87 -53.16 -51.95
N ILE A 468 -45.22 -52.06 -51.57
CA ILE A 468 -44.23 -52.05 -50.48
C ILE A 468 -44.92 -52.21 -49.13
N ILE A 469 -46.02 -51.49 -48.89
CA ILE A 469 -46.81 -51.63 -47.67
C ILE A 469 -47.31 -53.07 -47.54
N ASP A 470 -47.86 -53.64 -48.62
CA ASP A 470 -48.31 -55.03 -48.61
C ASP A 470 -47.17 -56.01 -48.32
N ALA A 471 -45.99 -55.76 -48.87
CA ALA A 471 -44.86 -56.68 -48.71
C ALA A 471 -44.04 -56.48 -47.42
N VAL A 472 -44.29 -55.44 -46.63
CA VAL A 472 -43.67 -55.17 -45.32
C VAL A 472 -44.63 -55.39 -44.16
N TYR A 473 -45.92 -55.14 -44.37
CA TYR A 473 -46.96 -55.19 -43.35
C TYR A 473 -48.04 -56.21 -43.75
N ASP A 474 -47.67 -57.46 -43.98
CA ASP A 474 -48.61 -58.60 -44.14
C ASP A 474 -49.84 -58.33 -45.04
N ASN A 475 -49.61 -57.83 -46.25
CA ASN A 475 -50.64 -57.47 -47.24
C ASN A 475 -51.69 -56.47 -46.71
N PHE A 476 -51.29 -55.56 -45.81
CA PHE A 476 -52.18 -54.60 -45.12
C PHE A 476 -53.05 -53.76 -46.05
N HIS A 477 -52.49 -53.21 -47.13
CA HIS A 477 -53.24 -52.39 -48.08
C HIS A 477 -54.27 -53.24 -48.84
N THR A 478 -53.88 -54.41 -49.33
CA THR A 478 -54.80 -55.36 -49.99
C THR A 478 -55.94 -55.76 -49.05
N HIS A 479 -55.64 -56.05 -47.79
CA HIS A 479 -56.64 -56.38 -46.77
C HIS A 479 -57.56 -55.21 -46.43
N LEU A 480 -57.01 -53.99 -46.32
CA LEU A 480 -57.78 -52.77 -46.07
C LEU A 480 -58.78 -52.48 -47.19
N VAL A 481 -58.35 -52.59 -48.45
CA VAL A 481 -59.24 -52.39 -49.61
C VAL A 481 -60.39 -53.40 -49.55
N ARG A 482 -60.10 -54.68 -49.27
CA ARG A 482 -61.12 -55.74 -49.14
C ARG A 482 -62.07 -55.51 -47.95
N LEU A 483 -61.56 -55.13 -46.78
CA LEU A 483 -62.35 -54.85 -45.58
C LEU A 483 -63.26 -53.63 -45.78
N SER A 484 -62.75 -52.62 -46.48
CA SER A 484 -63.48 -51.37 -46.70
C SER A 484 -64.65 -51.52 -47.67
N ASP A 485 -64.65 -52.53 -48.56
CA ASP A 485 -65.68 -52.79 -49.57
C ASP A 485 -66.12 -51.50 -50.32
N GLY A 486 -65.14 -50.66 -50.68
CA GLY A 486 -65.36 -49.38 -51.37
C GLY A 486 -65.93 -48.24 -50.51
N ARG A 487 -66.10 -48.42 -49.19
CA ARG A 487 -66.60 -47.38 -48.28
C ARG A 487 -65.57 -46.30 -47.96
N LEU A 488 -64.28 -46.64 -48.03
CA LEU A 488 -63.18 -45.72 -47.80
C LEU A 488 -62.76 -45.05 -49.11
N LEU A 489 -62.51 -43.74 -49.05
CA LEU A 489 -61.94 -42.97 -50.14
C LEU A 489 -60.44 -43.28 -50.27
N GLU A 490 -59.87 -43.07 -51.46
CA GLU A 490 -58.44 -43.22 -51.72
C GLU A 490 -57.56 -42.50 -50.68
N LYS A 491 -57.90 -41.25 -50.35
CA LYS A 491 -57.19 -40.45 -49.33
C LYS A 491 -57.31 -41.00 -47.90
N GLU A 492 -58.33 -41.80 -47.62
CA GLU A 492 -58.52 -42.49 -46.34
C GLU A 492 -57.72 -43.80 -46.29
N ILE A 493 -57.62 -44.50 -47.43
CA ILE A 493 -56.75 -45.68 -47.61
C ILE A 493 -55.28 -45.29 -47.44
N GLN A 494 -54.85 -44.22 -48.10
CA GLN A 494 -53.51 -43.63 -47.97
C GLN A 494 -53.17 -43.27 -46.52
N LEU A 495 -54.12 -42.66 -45.80
CA LEU A 495 -53.95 -42.31 -44.39
C LEU A 495 -53.75 -43.56 -43.52
N CYS A 496 -54.52 -44.63 -43.76
CA CYS A 496 -54.35 -45.88 -43.04
C CYS A 496 -52.98 -46.54 -43.33
N CYS A 497 -52.51 -46.50 -44.58
CA CYS A 497 -51.20 -47.02 -44.95
C CYS A 497 -50.05 -46.27 -44.24
N LEU A 498 -50.15 -44.93 -44.11
CA LEU A 498 -49.17 -44.13 -43.35
C LEU A 498 -49.21 -44.41 -41.85
N LEU A 499 -50.41 -44.57 -41.29
CA LEU A 499 -50.56 -44.97 -39.89
C LEU A 499 -49.96 -46.37 -39.64
N CYS A 500 -50.15 -47.31 -40.56
CA CYS A 500 -49.54 -48.64 -40.51
C CYS A 500 -48.00 -48.55 -40.58
N ALA A 501 -47.47 -47.65 -41.40
CA ALA A 501 -46.04 -47.35 -41.47
C ALA A 501 -45.50 -46.56 -40.27
N GLY A 502 -46.33 -46.29 -39.25
CA GLY A 502 -45.93 -45.66 -37.98
C GLY A 502 -45.83 -44.13 -38.01
N PHE A 503 -46.42 -43.47 -39.02
CA PHE A 503 -46.48 -42.00 -39.05
C PHE A 503 -47.51 -41.47 -38.06
N SER A 504 -47.13 -40.45 -37.28
CA SER A 504 -48.01 -39.70 -36.40
C SER A 504 -48.94 -38.77 -37.18
N THR A 505 -50.05 -38.35 -36.56
CA THR A 505 -51.00 -37.40 -37.16
C THR A 505 -50.32 -36.10 -37.64
N LYS A 506 -49.27 -35.65 -36.94
CA LYS A 506 -48.50 -34.46 -37.32
C LYS A 506 -47.61 -34.72 -38.54
N GLU A 507 -46.94 -35.87 -38.60
CA GLU A 507 -46.09 -36.23 -39.75
C GLU A 507 -46.94 -36.45 -41.02
N ILE A 508 -48.10 -37.10 -40.89
CA ILE A 508 -49.05 -37.29 -42.00
C ILE A 508 -49.53 -35.93 -42.54
N SER A 509 -49.80 -34.95 -41.66
CA SER A 509 -50.21 -33.60 -42.07
C SER A 509 -49.17 -32.88 -42.93
N VAL A 510 -47.88 -33.13 -42.67
CA VAL A 510 -46.78 -32.54 -43.43
C VAL A 510 -46.63 -33.22 -44.79
N VAL A 511 -46.59 -34.55 -44.82
CA VAL A 511 -46.35 -35.32 -46.04
C VAL A 511 -47.53 -35.22 -47.03
N THR A 512 -48.76 -35.17 -46.52
CA THR A 512 -49.97 -35.03 -47.35
C THR A 512 -50.36 -33.57 -47.61
N GLN A 513 -49.64 -32.60 -47.04
CA GLN A 513 -49.95 -31.17 -47.05
C GLN A 513 -51.39 -30.82 -46.62
N GLN A 514 -51.99 -31.61 -45.73
CA GLN A 514 -53.32 -31.37 -45.17
C GLN A 514 -53.21 -30.84 -43.74
N SER A 515 -54.19 -30.06 -43.29
CA SER A 515 -54.19 -29.59 -41.90
C SER A 515 -54.29 -30.75 -40.91
N VAL A 516 -53.65 -30.65 -39.74
CA VAL A 516 -53.77 -31.65 -38.66
C VAL A 516 -55.25 -31.92 -38.30
N ARG A 517 -56.09 -30.88 -38.34
CA ARG A 517 -57.54 -30.99 -38.13
C ARG A 517 -58.21 -31.89 -39.17
N THR A 518 -57.82 -31.78 -40.45
CA THR A 518 -58.32 -32.63 -41.54
C THR A 518 -57.94 -34.09 -41.32
N ILE A 519 -56.71 -34.36 -40.85
CA ILE A 519 -56.27 -35.73 -40.55
C ILE A 519 -57.08 -36.33 -39.39
N TYR A 520 -57.34 -35.57 -38.32
CA TYR A 520 -58.21 -36.03 -37.23
C TYR A 520 -59.65 -36.27 -37.68
N GLN A 521 -60.20 -35.41 -38.53
CA GLN A 521 -61.54 -35.60 -39.09
C GLN A 521 -61.59 -36.90 -39.91
N ARG A 522 -60.65 -37.11 -40.82
CA ARG A 522 -60.57 -38.36 -41.61
C ARG A 522 -60.43 -39.61 -40.73
N LYS A 523 -59.66 -39.57 -39.64
CA LYS A 523 -59.57 -40.69 -38.69
C LYS A 523 -60.92 -40.97 -38.02
N THR A 524 -61.71 -39.94 -37.75
CA THR A 524 -63.06 -40.07 -37.20
C THR A 524 -64.01 -40.64 -38.25
N ASP A 525 -63.93 -40.15 -39.49
CA ASP A 525 -64.73 -40.63 -40.61
C ASP A 525 -64.43 -42.10 -40.94
N ILE A 526 -63.15 -42.51 -40.92
CA ILE A 526 -62.72 -43.91 -41.10
C ILE A 526 -63.35 -44.80 -40.03
N ARG A 527 -63.29 -44.40 -38.75
CA ARG A 527 -63.90 -45.16 -37.65
C ARG A 527 -65.40 -45.32 -37.85
N HIS A 528 -66.09 -44.24 -38.18
CA HIS A 528 -67.53 -44.27 -38.43
C HIS A 528 -67.88 -45.17 -39.63
N LYS A 529 -67.11 -45.10 -40.73
CA LYS A 529 -67.32 -45.91 -41.94
C LYS A 529 -67.02 -47.40 -41.74
N LEU A 530 -66.09 -47.73 -40.85
CA LEU A 530 -65.72 -49.11 -40.50
C LEU A 530 -66.49 -49.66 -39.29
N GLY A 531 -67.40 -48.88 -38.68
CA GLY A 531 -68.21 -49.29 -37.54
C GLY A 531 -67.43 -49.42 -36.22
N MET A 532 -66.32 -48.70 -36.09
CA MET A 532 -65.42 -48.73 -34.94
C MET A 532 -65.88 -47.79 -33.83
N ASP A 533 -65.47 -48.06 -32.58
CA ASP A 533 -65.69 -47.13 -31.47
C ASP A 533 -64.79 -45.87 -31.61
N GLU A 534 -65.24 -44.71 -31.08
CA GLU A 534 -64.64 -43.39 -31.32
C GLU A 534 -63.14 -43.31 -30.93
N LYS A 535 -62.71 -44.17 -30.01
CA LYS A 535 -61.32 -44.21 -29.49
C LYS A 535 -60.56 -45.46 -29.88
N GLU A 536 -61.15 -46.36 -30.65
CA GLU A 536 -60.49 -47.61 -31.07
C GLU A 536 -59.31 -47.32 -32.00
N ASP A 537 -58.26 -48.15 -31.89
CA ASP A 537 -57.08 -48.02 -32.75
C ASP A 537 -57.37 -48.55 -34.16
N ILE A 538 -57.19 -47.68 -35.15
CA ILE A 538 -57.53 -47.96 -36.56
C ILE A 538 -56.70 -49.13 -37.10
N ILE A 539 -55.39 -49.15 -36.81
CA ILE A 539 -54.50 -50.19 -37.31
C ILE A 539 -54.75 -51.51 -36.59
N GLY A 540 -54.84 -51.49 -35.26
CA GLY A 540 -55.20 -52.66 -34.47
C GLY A 540 -56.52 -53.31 -34.91
N TYR A 541 -57.56 -52.52 -35.18
CA TYR A 541 -58.84 -53.04 -35.65
C TYR A 541 -58.75 -53.68 -37.05
N ILE A 542 -58.10 -52.99 -38.01
CA ILE A 542 -57.94 -53.51 -39.37
C ILE A 542 -57.11 -54.82 -39.35
N SER A 543 -56.00 -54.84 -38.62
CA SER A 543 -55.15 -56.03 -38.50
C SER A 543 -55.87 -57.19 -37.78
N ALA A 544 -56.69 -56.91 -36.76
CA ALA A 544 -57.46 -57.94 -36.04
C ALA A 544 -58.60 -58.53 -36.89
N GLN A 545 -59.31 -57.71 -37.68
CA GLN A 545 -60.33 -58.20 -38.61
C GLN A 545 -59.71 -59.02 -39.75
N THR A 546 -58.51 -58.65 -40.18
CA THR A 546 -57.71 -59.40 -41.16
C THR A 546 -57.32 -60.78 -40.65
N ALA A 547 -56.93 -60.91 -39.38
CA ALA A 547 -56.60 -62.20 -38.77
C ALA A 547 -57.81 -63.16 -38.68
N ASN A 548 -59.02 -62.62 -38.54
CA ASN A 548 -60.27 -63.40 -38.51
C ASN A 548 -60.75 -63.83 -39.90
N ILE A 549 -60.30 -63.19 -40.99
CA ILE A 549 -60.64 -63.58 -42.38
C ILE A 549 -59.88 -64.86 -42.80
N ASN A 550 -58.70 -65.12 -42.25
CA ASN A 550 -57.90 -66.32 -42.55
C ASN A 550 -58.42 -67.62 -41.91
N PHE A 551 -59.49 -67.59 -41.11
CA PHE A 551 -60.16 -68.79 -40.56
C PHE A 551 -61.50 -69.12 -41.23
N SER A 552 -61.92 -68.35 -42.24
CA SER A 552 -63.15 -68.62 -42.99
C SER A 552 -63.07 -68.10 -44.43
N LEU A 553 -62.11 -68.60 -45.22
CA LEU A 553 -62.16 -68.90 -46.66
C LEU A 553 -60.74 -69.07 -47.24
#